data_AF-A0A7R9Y6B4-F1
#
_entry.id   AF-A0A7R9Y6B4-F1
#
_cell.length_a   1.000
_cell.length_b   1.000
_cell.length_c   1.000
_cell.angle_alpha   90.00
_cell.angle_beta   90.00
_cell.angle_gamma   90.00
#
_symmetry.space_group_name_H-M   'P 1'
#
loop_
_entity.id
_entity.type
_entity.pdbx_description
1 polymer ?
#
loop_
_entity_poly.entity_id
_entity_poly.type
_entity_poly.pdbx_seq_one_letter_code
_entity_poly.pdbx_strand_id
1 'polypeptide(L)'
;FDGFAIGGSVGKDTAEVASLLSYLVPLLPPDRPRHLLGVGDEKTVLASTREGVDTFDSTFPSKNARHGQLMTRTRGTFNVARAECARMHEPPCRECGCALCVNHTVSYLHHLVKANEPTAAMLMTAHNLHYMG
;
A
#
# COMPACT_ATOMS: atom_id res chain seq x y z
N PHE A 1 -16.23 23.72 6.67
CA PHE A 1 -15.28 23.19 5.67
C PHE A 1 -16.00 22.17 4.82
N ASP A 2 -15.54 21.94 3.59
CA ASP A 2 -16.17 20.97 2.68
C ASP A 2 -15.86 19.51 3.04
N GLY A 3 -14.84 19.28 3.87
CA GLY A 3 -14.46 17.99 4.46
C GLY A 3 -13.58 18.19 5.70
N PHE A 4 -13.28 17.11 6.40
CA PHE A 4 -12.49 17.11 7.63
C PHE A 4 -11.28 16.19 7.51
N ALA A 5 -10.08 16.75 7.62
CA ALA A 5 -8.85 15.97 7.73
C ALA A 5 -8.61 15.55 9.18
N ILE A 6 -8.25 14.28 9.38
CA ILE A 6 -7.86 13.68 10.64
C ILE A 6 -6.35 13.45 10.57
N GLY A 7 -5.58 14.18 11.37
CA GLY A 7 -4.13 14.08 11.38
C GLY A 7 -3.53 14.35 12.76
N GLY A 8 -2.20 14.37 12.85
CA GLY A 8 -1.46 14.42 14.10
C GLY A 8 -1.01 13.03 14.57
N SER A 9 -0.83 12.85 15.87
CA SER A 9 -0.50 11.54 16.45
C SER A 9 -1.74 10.66 16.49
N VAL A 10 -2.11 10.09 15.34
CA VAL A 10 -3.34 9.29 15.14
C VAL A 10 -3.30 7.91 15.83
N GLY A 11 -2.12 7.42 16.21
CA GLY A 11 -1.92 6.14 16.89
C GLY A 11 -0.63 5.46 16.41
N LYS A 12 -0.10 4.54 17.22
CA LYS A 12 1.11 3.76 16.89
C LYS A 12 0.82 2.48 16.12
N ASP A 13 -0.39 1.96 16.27
CA ASP A 13 -0.85 0.74 15.63
C ASP A 13 -2.32 0.84 15.19
N THR A 14 -2.79 -0.17 14.47
CA THR A 14 -4.16 -0.22 13.95
C THR A 14 -5.22 -0.11 15.05
N ALA A 15 -4.97 -0.66 16.24
CA ALA A 15 -5.95 -0.70 17.32
C ALA A 15 -6.09 0.69 17.98
N GLU A 16 -4.97 1.39 18.21
CA GLU A 16 -4.98 2.77 18.68
C GLU A 16 -5.67 3.70 17.68
N VAL A 17 -5.37 3.55 16.38
CA VAL A 17 -6.03 4.35 15.31
C VAL A 17 -7.54 4.10 15.30
N ALA A 18 -7.97 2.84 15.32
CA ALA A 18 -9.40 2.51 15.35
C ALA A 18 -10.09 3.06 16.62
N SER A 19 -9.45 2.94 17.79
CA SER A 19 -9.96 3.50 19.03
C SER A 19 -10.11 5.02 18.97
N LEU A 20 -9.14 5.74 18.39
CA LEU A 20 -9.24 7.18 18.18
C LEU A 20 -10.42 7.53 17.26
N LEU A 21 -10.54 6.82 16.14
CA LEU A 21 -11.57 7.09 15.14
C LEU A 21 -12.98 6.81 15.69
N SER A 22 -13.18 5.70 16.42
CA SER A 22 -14.47 5.39 17.05
C SER A 22 -14.97 6.49 17.99
N TYR A 23 -14.07 7.21 18.64
CA TYR A 23 -14.39 8.36 19.48
C TYR A 23 -14.59 9.65 18.67
N LEU A 24 -13.71 9.92 17.70
CA LEU A 24 -13.66 11.18 16.97
C LEU A 24 -14.75 11.29 15.89
N VAL A 25 -14.97 10.22 15.12
CA VAL A 25 -15.84 10.23 13.93
C VAL A 25 -17.29 10.62 14.26
N PRO A 26 -17.91 10.16 15.36
CA PRO A 26 -19.26 10.60 15.76
C PRO A 26 -19.38 12.11 16.04
N LEU A 27 -18.26 12.79 16.31
CA LEU A 27 -18.22 14.24 16.55
C LEU A 27 -18.11 15.05 15.25
N LEU A 28 -17.86 14.40 14.11
CA LEU A 28 -17.74 15.02 12.80
C LEU A 28 -19.08 15.02 12.04
N PRO A 29 -19.39 16.08 11.29
CA PRO A 29 -20.59 16.11 10.44
C PRO A 29 -20.69 14.88 9.53
N PRO A 30 -21.82 14.15 9.52
CA PRO A 30 -21.96 12.90 8.77
C PRO A 30 -22.10 13.11 7.26
N ASP A 31 -22.44 14.32 6.82
CA ASP A 31 -22.62 14.71 5.42
C ASP A 31 -21.32 15.20 4.76
N ARG A 32 -20.18 15.10 5.45
CA ARG A 32 -18.89 15.63 5.01
C ARG A 32 -17.81 14.55 4.99
N PRO A 33 -16.99 14.48 3.91
CA PRO A 33 -15.93 13.48 3.79
C PRO A 33 -14.86 13.67 4.87
N ARG A 34 -14.33 12.55 5.34
CA ARG A 34 -13.28 12.43 6.34
C ARG A 34 -12.01 11.87 5.70
N HIS A 35 -10.92 12.61 5.84
CA HIS A 35 -9.64 12.27 5.22
C HIS A 35 -8.61 11.90 6.28
N LEU A 36 -8.12 10.66 6.32
CA LEU A 36 -7.12 10.24 7.30
C LEU A 36 -5.70 10.39 6.73
N LEU A 37 -4.92 11.26 7.38
CA LEU A 37 -3.61 11.65 6.91
C LEU A 37 -2.52 10.62 7.24
N GLY A 38 -1.74 10.23 6.23
CA GLY A 38 -0.51 9.45 6.40
C GLY A 38 -0.67 7.95 6.66
N VAL A 39 -1.89 7.41 6.59
CA VAL A 39 -2.17 5.98 6.77
C VAL A 39 -2.23 5.27 5.43
N GLY A 40 -1.45 4.20 5.28
CA GLY A 40 -1.36 3.47 4.00
C GLY A 40 -1.09 1.99 4.10
N ASP A 41 -0.91 1.42 5.29
CA ASP A 41 -0.90 -0.04 5.42
C ASP A 41 -2.33 -0.58 5.30
N GLU A 42 -2.48 -1.67 4.56
CA GLU A 42 -3.77 -2.24 4.20
C GLU A 42 -4.66 -2.53 5.42
N LYS A 43 -4.07 -3.07 6.49
CA LYS A 43 -4.80 -3.42 7.71
C LYS A 43 -5.43 -2.18 8.35
N THR A 44 -4.68 -1.09 8.48
CA THR A 44 -5.17 0.14 9.11
C THR A 44 -6.11 0.90 8.20
N VAL A 45 -5.89 0.91 6.89
CA VAL A 45 -6.86 1.47 5.91
C VAL A 45 -8.20 0.76 6.07
N LEU A 46 -8.23 -0.58 6.02
CA LEU A 46 -9.47 -1.35 6.15
C LEU A 46 -10.17 -1.14 7.50
N ALA A 47 -9.42 -1.04 8.60
CA ALA A 47 -9.99 -0.74 9.91
C ALA A 47 -10.60 0.66 9.94
N SER A 48 -9.88 1.67 9.44
CA SER A 48 -10.32 3.06 9.43
C SER A 48 -11.54 3.30 8.54
N THR A 49 -11.65 2.59 7.41
CA THR A 49 -12.85 2.63 6.57
C THR A 49 -14.08 2.13 7.33
N ARG A 50 -13.94 1.10 8.18
CA ARG A 50 -15.05 0.61 9.03
C ARG A 50 -15.46 1.62 10.11
N GLU A 51 -14.52 2.44 10.56
CA GLU A 51 -14.80 3.55 11.49
C GLU A 51 -15.36 4.80 10.78
N GLY A 52 -15.57 4.76 9.46
CA GLY A 52 -16.22 5.84 8.72
C GLY A 52 -15.27 6.89 8.15
N VAL A 53 -14.01 6.54 7.88
CA VAL A 53 -13.08 7.34 7.07
C VAL A 53 -13.31 7.10 5.58
N ASP A 54 -13.31 8.17 4.79
CA ASP A 54 -13.67 8.12 3.37
C ASP A 54 -12.46 8.14 2.43
N THR A 55 -11.38 8.83 2.79
CA THR A 55 -10.20 9.01 1.93
C THR A 55 -8.90 8.96 2.72
N PHE A 56 -7.80 8.63 2.03
CA PHE A 56 -6.47 8.39 2.62
C PHE A 56 -5.37 8.97 1.72
N ASP A 57 -4.24 9.30 2.31
CA ASP A 57 -2.99 9.54 1.60
C ASP A 57 -1.83 8.85 2.33
N SER A 58 -0.88 8.31 1.58
CA SER A 58 0.35 7.77 2.17
C SER A 58 1.45 7.57 1.15
N THR A 59 2.68 7.74 1.60
CA THR A 59 3.86 7.31 0.83
C THR A 59 4.11 5.80 0.91
N PHE A 60 3.40 5.07 1.80
CA PHE A 60 3.60 3.66 2.11
C PHE A 60 3.81 2.75 0.88
N PRO A 61 2.91 2.70 -0.13
CA PRO A 61 3.08 1.78 -1.26
C PRO A 61 4.34 2.08 -2.07
N SER A 62 4.62 3.37 -2.33
CA SER A 62 5.78 3.80 -3.10
C SER A 62 7.10 3.63 -2.32
N LYS A 63 7.08 3.86 -1.01
CA LYS A 63 8.24 3.69 -0.13
C LYS A 63 8.63 2.21 -0.06
N ASN A 64 7.65 1.33 0.17
CA ASN A 64 7.88 -0.11 0.21
C ASN A 64 8.41 -0.62 -1.14
N ALA A 65 7.84 -0.17 -2.26
CA ALA A 65 8.33 -0.52 -3.59
C ALA A 65 9.82 -0.18 -3.78
N ARG A 66 10.23 1.04 -3.44
CA ARG A 66 11.65 1.48 -3.54
C ARG A 66 12.58 0.74 -2.60
N HIS A 67 12.06 0.16 -1.51
CA HIS A 67 12.81 -0.71 -0.60
C HIS A 67 12.69 -2.20 -0.96
N GLY A 68 12.20 -2.52 -2.16
CA GLY A 68 12.17 -3.89 -2.68
C GLY A 68 10.98 -4.72 -2.19
N GLN A 69 10.03 -4.14 -1.45
CA GLN A 69 8.82 -4.82 -0.99
C GLN A 69 7.69 -4.70 -2.01
N LEU A 70 7.22 -5.85 -2.48
CA LEU A 70 6.13 -5.97 -3.44
C LEU A 70 4.88 -6.54 -2.74
N MET A 71 3.76 -5.85 -2.87
CA MET A 71 2.49 -6.23 -2.24
C MET A 71 1.67 -7.08 -3.21
N THR A 72 1.16 -8.24 -2.78
CA THR A 72 0.35 -9.12 -3.62
C THR A 72 -0.83 -9.70 -2.85
N ARG A 73 -1.97 -9.86 -3.53
CA ARG A 73 -3.19 -10.39 -2.91
C ARG A 73 -3.05 -11.88 -2.60
N THR A 74 -2.32 -12.61 -3.43
CA THR A 74 -2.20 -14.08 -3.36
C THR A 74 -1.01 -14.58 -2.54
N ARG A 75 0.10 -13.82 -2.45
CA ARG A 75 1.33 -14.25 -1.74
C ARG A 75 1.66 -13.38 -0.52
N GLY A 76 0.82 -12.38 -0.24
CA GLY A 76 1.14 -11.33 0.73
C GLY A 76 2.26 -10.40 0.24
N THR A 77 2.90 -9.73 1.18
CA THR A 77 4.03 -8.82 0.89
C THR A 77 5.35 -9.56 1.01
N PHE A 78 6.21 -9.45 -0.01
CA PHE A 78 7.54 -10.08 0.00
C PHE A 78 8.61 -9.16 -0.55
N ASN A 79 9.87 -9.44 -0.19
CA ASN A 79 11.03 -8.68 -0.68
C ASN A 79 11.62 -9.35 -1.93
N VAL A 80 11.62 -8.62 -3.04
CA VAL A 80 12.07 -9.09 -4.35
C VAL A 80 13.58 -9.35 -4.39
N ALA A 81 14.38 -8.76 -3.49
CA ALA A 81 15.82 -8.97 -3.40
C ALA A 81 16.23 -10.34 -2.81
N ARG A 82 15.27 -11.12 -2.28
CA ARG A 82 15.52 -12.47 -1.73
C ARG A 82 15.99 -13.41 -2.84
N ALA A 83 16.94 -14.30 -2.51
CA ALA A 83 17.55 -15.22 -3.47
C ALA A 83 16.53 -16.15 -4.15
N GLU A 84 15.47 -16.53 -3.42
CA GLU A 84 14.36 -17.35 -3.92
C GLU A 84 13.69 -16.73 -5.16
N CYS A 85 13.61 -15.39 -5.22
CA CYS A 85 12.98 -14.65 -6.32
C CYS A 85 13.77 -14.77 -7.64
N ALA A 86 15.07 -15.10 -7.60
CA ALA A 86 15.90 -15.21 -8.79
C ALA A 86 15.44 -16.31 -9.76
N ARG A 87 14.70 -17.32 -9.26
CA ARG A 87 14.22 -18.47 -10.04
C ARG A 87 12.70 -18.50 -10.23
N MET A 88 11.99 -17.44 -9.83
CA MET A 88 10.55 -17.32 -9.99
C MET A 88 10.21 -16.72 -11.37
N HIS A 89 9.94 -17.59 -12.34
CA HIS A 89 9.64 -17.20 -13.73
C HIS A 89 8.15 -16.92 -13.99
N GLU A 90 7.35 -16.84 -12.93
CA GLU A 90 5.97 -16.38 -12.98
C GLU A 90 5.85 -14.85 -12.75
N PRO A 91 4.72 -14.22 -13.13
CA PRO A 91 4.44 -12.85 -12.72
C PRO A 91 4.24 -12.75 -11.20
N PRO A 92 4.41 -11.56 -10.60
CA PRO A 92 4.19 -11.38 -9.16
C PRO A 92 2.79 -11.77 -8.68
N CYS A 93 1.76 -11.44 -9.46
CA CYS A 93 0.37 -11.79 -9.18
C CYS A 93 -0.37 -12.03 -10.50
N ARG A 94 -0.93 -13.22 -10.71
CA ARG A 94 -1.63 -13.59 -11.96
C ARG A 94 -2.97 -12.86 -12.14
N GLU A 95 -3.59 -12.46 -11.05
CA GLU A 95 -4.87 -11.75 -11.03
C GLU A 95 -4.68 -10.23 -11.14
N CYS A 96 -3.44 -9.74 -11.21
CA CYS A 96 -3.13 -8.32 -11.31
C CYS A 96 -2.95 -7.91 -12.78
N GLY A 97 -3.75 -6.93 -13.23
CA GLY A 97 -3.70 -6.40 -14.59
C GLY A 97 -2.65 -5.29 -14.81
N CYS A 98 -1.77 -5.02 -13.84
CA CYS A 98 -0.78 -3.95 -13.97
C CYS A 98 0.32 -4.31 -14.99
N ALA A 99 1.00 -3.29 -15.53
CA ALA A 99 2.05 -3.47 -16.54
C ALA A 99 3.18 -4.41 -16.09
N LEU A 100 3.52 -4.43 -14.79
CA LEU A 100 4.52 -5.35 -14.24
C LEU A 100 4.03 -6.81 -14.32
N CYS A 101 2.79 -7.09 -13.87
CA CYS A 101 2.27 -8.45 -13.81
C CYS A 101 1.88 -9.02 -15.18
N VAL A 102 1.56 -8.17 -16.15
CA VAL A 102 1.24 -8.59 -17.51
C VAL A 102 2.50 -8.91 -18.32
N ASN A 103 3.58 -8.14 -18.14
CA ASN A 103 4.74 -8.18 -19.06
C ASN A 103 6.00 -8.81 -18.46
N HIS A 104 6.10 -8.98 -17.15
CA HIS A 104 7.35 -9.33 -16.50
C HIS A 104 7.20 -10.40 -15.40
N THR A 105 8.32 -11.07 -15.13
CA THR A 105 8.42 -12.10 -14.08
C THR A 105 9.03 -11.52 -12.80
N VAL A 106 8.83 -12.23 -11.69
CA VAL A 106 9.52 -11.93 -10.43
C VAL A 106 11.04 -12.02 -10.58
N SER A 107 11.56 -12.99 -11.34
CA SER A 107 12.99 -13.17 -11.59
C SER A 107 13.61 -12.02 -12.38
N TYR A 108 12.89 -11.47 -13.37
CA TYR A 108 13.33 -10.28 -14.09
C TYR A 108 13.41 -9.08 -13.15
N LEU A 109 12.39 -8.90 -12.31
CA LEU A 109 12.40 -7.82 -11.33
C LEU A 109 13.52 -8.00 -10.29
N HIS A 110 13.77 -9.22 -9.83
CA HIS A 110 14.91 -9.55 -8.96
C HIS A 110 16.23 -9.13 -9.60
N HIS A 111 16.43 -9.45 -10.88
CA HIS A 111 17.61 -9.04 -11.62
C HIS A 111 17.77 -7.51 -11.65
N LEU A 112 16.71 -6.76 -12.00
CA LEU A 112 16.75 -5.30 -12.01
C LEU A 112 17.05 -4.70 -10.63
N VAL A 113 16.45 -5.24 -9.57
CA VAL A 113 16.72 -4.83 -8.18
C VAL A 113 18.19 -5.07 -7.82
N LYS A 114 18.75 -6.24 -8.16
CA LYS A 114 20.17 -6.54 -7.91
C LYS A 114 21.13 -5.67 -8.72
N ALA A 115 20.73 -5.27 -9.92
CA ALA A 115 21.47 -4.38 -10.78
C ALA A 115 21.36 -2.90 -10.38
N ASN A 116 20.53 -2.56 -9.37
CA ASN A 116 20.20 -1.17 -9.00
C ASN A 116 19.61 -0.34 -10.15
N GLU A 117 18.83 -0.98 -11.02
CA GLU A 117 18.19 -0.32 -12.16
C GLU A 117 16.96 0.50 -11.72
N PRO A 118 16.85 1.80 -12.06
CA PRO A 118 15.71 2.64 -11.70
C PRO A 118 14.36 2.10 -12.17
N THR A 119 14.36 1.37 -13.29
CA THR A 119 13.19 0.69 -13.84
C THR A 119 12.54 -0.27 -12.83
N ALA A 120 13.32 -0.91 -11.95
CA ALA A 120 12.78 -1.73 -10.87
C ALA A 120 11.87 -0.90 -9.96
N ALA A 121 12.36 0.23 -9.47
CA ALA A 121 11.61 1.11 -8.59
C ALA A 121 10.34 1.65 -9.27
N MET A 122 10.41 2.00 -10.56
CA MET A 122 9.25 2.46 -11.33
C MET A 122 8.17 1.38 -11.45
N LEU A 123 8.54 0.18 -11.89
CA LEU A 123 7.61 -0.95 -12.05
C LEU A 123 6.99 -1.37 -10.72
N MET A 124 7.81 -1.47 -9.66
CA MET A 124 7.33 -1.84 -8.32
C MET A 124 6.40 -0.78 -7.73
N THR A 125 6.70 0.51 -7.95
CA THR A 125 5.85 1.60 -7.47
C THR A 125 4.50 1.58 -8.17
N ALA A 126 4.49 1.43 -9.51
CA ALA A 126 3.26 1.32 -10.28
C ALA A 126 2.42 0.11 -9.84
N HIS A 127 3.07 -1.03 -9.59
CA HIS A 127 2.41 -2.24 -9.08
C HIS A 127 1.80 -2.03 -7.69
N ASN A 128 2.57 -1.51 -6.72
CA ASN A 128 2.06 -1.31 -5.36
C ASN A 128 0.95 -0.26 -5.30
N LEU A 129 0.99 0.77 -6.16
CA LEU A 129 -0.13 1.72 -6.28
C LEU A 129 -1.38 1.04 -6.85
N HIS A 130 -1.23 0.22 -7.89
CA HIS A 130 -2.32 -0.58 -8.46
C HIS A 130 -2.86 -1.65 -7.49
N TYR A 131 -2.06 -2.09 -6.53
CA TYR A 131 -2.52 -2.98 -5.47
C TYR A 131 -3.48 -2.27 -4.50
N MET A 132 -3.16 -1.02 -4.16
CA MET A 132 -3.91 -0.22 -3.17
C MET A 132 -5.17 0.45 -3.74
N GLY A 133 -5.18 0.77 -5.04
CA GLY A 133 -6.34 1.29 -5.77
C GLY A 133 -7.26 0.18 -6.26
#